data_AF-A0A3B9HL52-F1
#
_entry.id   AF-A0A3B9HL52-F1
#
_cell.length_a   1.000
_cell.length_b   1.000
_cell.length_c   1.000
_cell.angle_alpha   90.00
_cell.angle_beta   90.00
_cell.angle_gamma   90.00
#
_symmetry.space_group_name_H-M   'P 1'
#
loop_
_entity.id
_entity.type
_entity.pdbx_description
1 polymer ?
#
loop_
_entity_poly.entity_id
_entity_poly.type
_entity_poly.pdbx_seq_one_letter_code
_entity_poly.pdbx_strand_id
1 'polypeptide(L)'
;ERAAIANRNKADLFICIHCNANNSSAPFGTETYVMGLHKTEANLSVAKRENDVILMEDNYSDHYDGFNPNDPSAHIIFSLYQHAYMEQSINFASKCEDQFKGYVGRSSRGVKQAGFLVLWKTSMPAVLIETGFLTNAEEEKFLNSDAGQDKIASGIFRAFSAYKAEMEGTEVSPDLIVQTDSKEEPKKTVQAKGVTPDAYGQGVEFRVQFLAAKELYPSGHASLKGAENMPVTWVQENGWYKYRSGPFSNYSEAQTRLQELKKAGYPDAFLIAHHNGERMDVQEARSLSIR
;
A
#
# COMPACT_ATOMS: atom_id res chain seq x y z
N GLU A 1 -4.53 -15.25 18.81
CA GLU A 1 -5.71 -14.58 19.46
C GLU A 1 -5.94 -13.10 19.06
N ARG A 2 -4.89 -12.33 18.76
CA ARG A 2 -4.92 -10.86 18.53
C ARG A 2 -5.92 -10.40 17.46
N ALA A 3 -5.90 -10.99 16.26
CA ALA A 3 -6.83 -10.65 15.18
C ALA A 3 -8.30 -10.93 15.58
N ALA A 4 -8.55 -11.97 16.35
CA ALA A 4 -9.90 -12.32 16.82
C ALA A 4 -10.46 -11.26 17.78
N ILE A 5 -9.62 -10.65 18.63
CA ILE A 5 -10.03 -9.53 19.49
C ILE A 5 -10.49 -8.35 18.62
N ALA A 6 -9.70 -7.97 17.61
CA ALA A 6 -10.04 -6.87 16.71
C ALA A 6 -11.36 -7.12 15.96
N ASN A 7 -11.53 -8.32 15.43
CA ASN A 7 -12.76 -8.73 14.74
C ASN A 7 -13.99 -8.71 15.66
N ARG A 8 -13.88 -9.25 16.88
CA ARG A 8 -14.98 -9.25 17.86
C ARG A 8 -15.41 -7.84 18.25
N ASN A 9 -14.45 -6.91 18.32
CA ASN A 9 -14.72 -5.50 18.62
C ASN A 9 -15.12 -4.68 17.38
N LYS A 10 -15.21 -5.31 16.19
CA LYS A 10 -15.54 -4.64 14.93
C LYS A 10 -14.66 -3.42 14.66
N ALA A 11 -13.37 -3.55 14.92
CA ALA A 11 -12.43 -2.44 14.75
C ALA A 11 -12.39 -1.98 13.28
N ASP A 12 -12.32 -0.67 13.06
CA ASP A 12 -12.19 -0.06 11.72
C ASP A 12 -10.74 -0.10 11.20
N LEU A 13 -9.76 -0.27 12.10
CA LEU A 13 -8.34 -0.35 11.77
C LEU A 13 -7.61 -1.19 12.83
N PHE A 14 -6.69 -2.04 12.38
CA PHE A 14 -5.81 -2.83 13.24
C PHE A 14 -4.36 -2.33 13.14
N ILE A 15 -3.76 -2.00 14.29
CA ILE A 15 -2.38 -1.51 14.38
C ILE A 15 -1.59 -2.46 15.30
N CYS A 16 -0.63 -3.18 14.74
CA CYS A 16 0.30 -4.01 15.48
C CYS A 16 1.62 -3.25 15.66
N ILE A 17 2.10 -3.07 16.89
CA ILE A 17 3.32 -2.29 17.19
C ILE A 17 4.42 -3.24 17.65
N HIS A 18 5.56 -3.20 16.96
CA HIS A 18 6.72 -4.05 17.17
C HIS A 18 8.01 -3.22 17.23
N CYS A 19 9.07 -3.86 17.72
CA CYS A 19 10.44 -3.39 17.60
C CYS A 19 11.27 -4.53 16.99
N ASN A 20 11.95 -4.25 15.89
CA ASN A 20 12.63 -5.26 15.10
C ASN A 20 13.96 -5.67 15.75
N ALA A 21 14.53 -6.76 15.27
CA ALA A 21 15.85 -7.26 15.65
C ALA A 21 16.59 -7.82 14.43
N ASN A 22 17.91 -7.76 14.45
CA ASN A 22 18.74 -8.35 13.40
C ASN A 22 19.99 -8.99 14.00
N ASN A 23 20.56 -9.99 13.33
CA ASN A 23 21.83 -10.61 13.75
C ASN A 23 22.99 -9.61 13.73
N SER A 24 22.88 -8.53 12.94
CA SER A 24 23.78 -7.39 12.98
C SER A 24 23.15 -6.24 13.77
N SER A 25 23.98 -5.45 14.47
CA SER A 25 23.58 -4.20 15.12
C SER A 25 23.50 -3.01 14.18
N ALA A 26 23.87 -3.16 12.90
CA ALA A 26 23.92 -2.08 11.93
C ALA A 26 22.54 -1.54 11.48
N PRO A 27 21.48 -2.35 11.29
CA PRO A 27 20.17 -1.84 10.85
C PRO A 27 19.52 -0.90 11.88
N PHE A 28 18.85 0.13 11.38
CA PHE A 28 18.15 1.14 12.17
C PHE A 28 16.99 1.74 11.35
N GLY A 29 16.07 2.44 12.02
CA GLY A 29 14.93 3.10 11.40
C GLY A 29 13.64 2.28 11.40
N THR A 30 12.56 2.92 10.96
CA THR A 30 11.20 2.36 10.98
C THR A 30 10.89 1.60 9.71
N GLU A 31 9.96 0.66 9.79
CA GLU A 31 9.32 0.04 8.63
C GLU A 31 7.89 -0.35 8.96
N THR A 32 6.98 -0.18 8.02
CA THR A 32 5.58 -0.56 8.21
C THR A 32 5.18 -1.61 7.19
N TYR A 33 4.61 -2.70 7.67
CA TYR A 33 4.21 -3.84 6.88
C TYR A 33 2.70 -3.91 6.74
N VAL A 34 2.25 -4.27 5.54
CA VAL A 34 0.89 -4.70 5.25
C VAL A 34 0.89 -6.16 4.83
N MET A 35 -0.26 -6.81 4.94
CA MET A 35 -0.42 -8.18 4.46
C MET A 35 -0.04 -8.29 2.98
N GLY A 36 0.77 -9.26 2.60
CA GLY A 36 1.04 -9.54 1.19
C GLY A 36 2.01 -10.68 0.95
N LEU A 37 2.19 -11.04 -0.31
CA LEU A 37 3.17 -12.07 -0.68
C LEU A 37 4.59 -11.54 -0.44
N HIS A 38 5.45 -12.39 0.11
CA HIS A 38 6.84 -12.01 0.38
C HIS A 38 7.55 -11.70 -0.94
N LYS A 39 7.94 -10.44 -1.14
CA LYS A 39 8.68 -10.01 -2.35
C LYS A 39 10.18 -10.27 -2.26
N THR A 40 10.71 -10.46 -1.05
CA THR A 40 12.15 -10.62 -0.78
C THR A 40 12.40 -11.63 0.34
N GLU A 41 13.58 -12.26 0.33
CA GLU A 41 14.02 -13.15 1.43
C GLU A 41 14.10 -12.44 2.78
N ALA A 42 14.44 -11.15 2.78
CA ALA A 42 14.49 -10.35 4.00
C ALA A 42 13.10 -10.15 4.63
N ASN A 43 12.07 -9.90 3.81
CA ASN A 43 10.69 -9.80 4.31
C ASN A 43 10.17 -11.16 4.79
N LEU A 44 10.65 -12.25 4.19
CA LEU A 44 10.30 -13.61 4.60
C LEU A 44 10.93 -13.97 5.94
N SER A 45 12.20 -13.61 6.19
CA SER A 45 12.88 -13.96 7.43
C SER A 45 12.32 -13.20 8.64
N VAL A 46 11.97 -11.92 8.49
CA VAL A 46 11.28 -11.14 9.52
C VAL A 46 9.90 -11.77 9.81
N ALA A 47 9.11 -12.04 8.78
CA ALA A 47 7.81 -12.66 8.97
C ALA A 47 7.88 -14.04 9.63
N LYS A 48 8.87 -14.88 9.28
CA LYS A 48 9.09 -16.16 9.96
C LYS A 48 9.34 -15.97 11.45
N ARG A 49 10.23 -15.04 11.82
CA ARG A 49 10.54 -14.76 13.23
C ARG A 49 9.31 -14.26 14.00
N GLU A 50 8.58 -13.30 13.44
CA GLU A 50 7.38 -12.77 14.09
C GLU A 50 6.25 -13.82 14.17
N ASN A 51 6.15 -14.69 13.16
CA ASN A 51 5.21 -15.80 13.16
C ASN A 51 5.61 -16.89 14.17
N ASP A 52 6.90 -17.17 14.37
CA ASP A 52 7.38 -18.19 15.31
C ASP A 52 6.95 -17.90 16.75
N VAL A 53 6.93 -16.62 17.14
CA VAL A 53 6.41 -16.22 18.47
C VAL A 53 4.92 -16.54 18.61
N ILE A 54 4.15 -16.39 17.52
CA ILE A 54 2.71 -16.72 17.50
C ILE A 54 2.49 -18.25 17.56
N LEU A 55 3.40 -19.05 16.99
CA LEU A 55 3.37 -20.51 17.09
C LEU A 55 3.57 -21.02 18.52
N MET A 56 4.14 -20.21 19.40
CA MET A 56 4.34 -20.52 20.83
C MET A 56 3.13 -20.15 21.71
N GLU A 57 2.10 -19.49 21.16
CA GLU A 57 0.84 -19.23 21.88
C GLU A 57 0.06 -20.55 22.10
N ASP A 58 -0.47 -20.76 23.31
CA ASP A 58 -1.38 -21.88 23.59
C ASP A 58 -2.58 -21.85 22.62
N ASN A 59 -2.98 -23.01 22.07
CA ASN A 59 -4.08 -23.17 21.10
C ASN A 59 -3.88 -22.49 19.72
N TYR A 60 -2.63 -22.23 19.30
CA TYR A 60 -2.31 -21.70 17.97
C TYR A 60 -3.05 -22.43 16.82
N SER A 61 -3.05 -23.76 16.83
CA SER A 61 -3.65 -24.58 15.75
C SER A 61 -5.15 -24.33 15.56
N ASP A 62 -5.88 -24.06 16.65
CA ASP A 62 -7.34 -23.81 16.61
C ASP A 62 -7.67 -22.38 16.15
N HIS A 63 -6.77 -21.42 16.42
CA HIS A 63 -6.99 -20.01 16.06
C HIS A 63 -6.62 -19.70 14.60
N TYR A 64 -5.67 -20.46 14.06
CA TYR A 64 -5.03 -20.18 12.77
C TYR A 64 -5.30 -21.25 11.69
N ASP A 65 -6.31 -22.13 11.85
CA ASP A 65 -6.84 -23.08 10.84
C ASP A 65 -5.78 -23.84 10.01
N GLY A 66 -4.66 -24.25 10.61
CA GLY A 66 -3.62 -24.97 9.89
C GLY A 66 -2.94 -24.15 8.78
N PHE A 67 -2.82 -22.82 8.97
CA PHE A 67 -2.14 -21.89 8.07
C PHE A 67 -0.85 -22.46 7.47
N ASN A 68 -0.86 -22.68 6.16
CA ASN A 68 0.32 -23.01 5.40
C ASN A 68 0.57 -21.91 4.36
N PRO A 69 1.61 -21.07 4.53
CA PRO A 69 1.91 -19.98 3.60
C PRO A 69 2.34 -20.45 2.20
N ASN A 70 2.53 -21.76 2.01
CA ASN A 70 2.84 -22.39 0.73
C ASN A 70 1.63 -23.10 0.09
N ASP A 71 0.42 -23.00 0.66
CA ASP A 71 -0.77 -23.65 0.12
C ASP A 71 -1.44 -22.80 -0.98
N PRO A 72 -1.73 -23.35 -2.17
CA PRO A 72 -2.48 -22.68 -3.24
C PRO A 72 -3.84 -22.10 -2.83
N SER A 73 -4.54 -22.74 -1.90
CA SER A 73 -5.84 -22.27 -1.40
C SER A 73 -5.69 -21.02 -0.51
N ALA A 74 -4.61 -20.97 0.27
CA ALA A 74 -4.23 -19.77 1.02
C ALA A 74 -3.95 -18.62 0.04
N HIS A 75 -3.26 -18.86 -1.08
CA HIS A 75 -3.02 -17.85 -2.12
C HIS A 75 -4.30 -17.26 -2.73
N ILE A 76 -5.36 -18.05 -2.93
CA ILE A 76 -6.63 -17.54 -3.48
C ILE A 76 -7.36 -16.68 -2.44
N ILE A 77 -7.47 -17.16 -1.20
CA ILE A 77 -8.08 -16.39 -0.09
C ILE A 77 -7.27 -15.12 0.19
N PHE A 78 -5.95 -15.20 0.16
CA PHE A 78 -5.06 -14.05 0.25
C PHE A 78 -5.36 -13.07 -0.88
N SER A 79 -5.47 -13.52 -2.12
CA SER A 79 -5.73 -12.63 -3.26
C SER A 79 -7.09 -11.92 -3.15
N LEU A 80 -8.11 -12.57 -2.57
CA LEU A 80 -9.43 -11.98 -2.34
C LEU A 80 -9.46 -11.00 -1.14
N TYR A 81 -8.84 -11.37 0.00
CA TYR A 81 -8.75 -10.49 1.19
C TYR A 81 -7.82 -9.30 0.97
N GLN A 82 -6.69 -9.50 0.29
CA GLN A 82 -5.79 -8.43 -0.14
C GLN A 82 -6.54 -7.40 -0.97
N HIS A 83 -7.59 -7.77 -1.72
CA HIS A 83 -8.28 -6.77 -2.54
C HIS A 83 -9.14 -5.80 -1.72
N ALA A 84 -9.74 -6.21 -0.59
CA ALA A 84 -10.75 -5.40 0.08
C ALA A 84 -10.17 -4.25 0.94
N TYR A 85 -9.03 -4.48 1.61
CA TYR A 85 -8.49 -3.55 2.62
C TYR A 85 -7.03 -3.15 2.41
N MET A 86 -6.37 -3.63 1.34
CA MET A 86 -4.96 -3.35 1.10
C MET A 86 -4.70 -1.89 0.81
N GLU A 87 -5.55 -1.21 0.01
CA GLU A 87 -5.32 0.19 -0.32
C GLU A 87 -5.37 1.06 0.94
N GLN A 88 -6.36 0.83 1.80
CA GLN A 88 -6.49 1.47 3.11
C GLN A 88 -5.30 1.17 4.02
N SER A 89 -4.85 -0.09 4.05
CA SER A 89 -3.69 -0.51 4.85
C SER A 89 -2.40 0.16 4.36
N ILE A 90 -2.19 0.22 3.05
CA ILE A 90 -1.03 0.90 2.44
C ILE A 90 -1.11 2.41 2.70
N ASN A 91 -2.29 3.01 2.55
CA ASN A 91 -2.50 4.43 2.81
C ASN A 91 -2.12 4.79 4.25
N PHE A 92 -2.69 4.07 5.23
CA PHE A 92 -2.34 4.28 6.63
C PHE A 92 -0.84 4.03 6.90
N ALA A 93 -0.28 2.93 6.36
CA ALA A 93 1.14 2.62 6.50
C ALA A 93 2.05 3.72 5.93
N SER A 94 1.71 4.29 4.78
CA SER A 94 2.44 5.41 4.18
C SER A 94 2.40 6.65 5.08
N LYS A 95 1.23 6.98 5.63
CA LYS A 95 1.11 8.10 6.58
C LYS A 95 1.96 7.87 7.84
N CYS A 96 2.03 6.64 8.34
CA CYS A 96 2.94 6.31 9.45
C CYS A 96 4.39 6.61 9.10
N GLU A 97 4.88 6.10 7.97
CA GLU A 97 6.26 6.32 7.53
C GLU A 97 6.57 7.82 7.27
N ASP A 98 5.62 8.58 6.73
CA ASP A 98 5.76 10.03 6.55
C ASP A 98 5.88 10.76 7.90
N GLN A 99 5.10 10.37 8.90
CA GLN A 99 5.20 10.92 10.27
C GLN A 99 6.51 10.53 10.95
N PHE A 100 6.97 9.29 10.74
CA PHE A 100 8.26 8.86 11.27
C PHE A 100 9.41 9.66 10.68
N LYS A 101 9.39 9.88 9.37
CA LYS A 101 10.40 10.67 8.67
C LYS A 101 10.35 12.15 9.04
N GLY A 102 9.18 12.77 8.97
CA GLY A 102 9.04 14.22 9.06
C GLY A 102 8.92 14.76 10.48
N TYR A 103 8.16 14.09 11.35
CA TYR A 103 7.89 14.57 12.71
C TYR A 103 8.74 13.89 13.78
N VAL A 104 8.80 12.56 13.75
CA VAL A 104 9.58 11.80 14.73
C VAL A 104 11.07 11.97 14.48
N GLY A 105 11.46 12.14 13.20
CA GLY A 105 12.84 12.32 12.76
C GLY A 105 13.62 11.00 12.67
N ARG A 106 12.93 9.87 12.49
CA ARG A 106 13.56 8.56 12.25
C ARG A 106 13.75 8.32 10.76
N SER A 107 14.73 7.48 10.42
CA SER A 107 14.91 7.00 9.05
C SER A 107 13.76 6.04 8.70
N SER A 108 13.01 6.35 7.64
CA SER A 108 11.99 5.46 7.11
C SER A 108 12.59 4.48 6.12
N ARG A 109 12.31 3.18 6.31
CA ARG A 109 12.64 2.10 5.38
C ARG A 109 11.44 1.72 4.50
N GLY A 110 10.36 2.47 4.62
CA GLY A 110 9.18 2.45 3.75
C GLY A 110 8.16 1.37 4.11
N VAL A 111 7.10 1.34 3.29
CA VAL A 111 6.01 0.38 3.39
C VAL A 111 6.38 -0.92 2.66
N LYS A 112 6.13 -2.06 3.31
CA LYS A 112 6.49 -3.39 2.81
C LYS A 112 5.32 -4.36 2.87
N GLN A 113 5.44 -5.44 2.10
CA GLN A 113 4.46 -6.54 2.10
C GLN A 113 5.12 -7.82 2.61
N ALA A 114 4.43 -8.51 3.52
CA ALA A 114 4.80 -9.83 4.03
C ALA A 114 3.61 -10.57 4.65
N GLY A 115 3.68 -11.90 4.68
CA GLY A 115 2.69 -12.79 5.28
C GLY A 115 2.82 -12.91 6.80
N PHE A 116 2.54 -11.83 7.53
CA PHE A 116 2.46 -11.86 8.99
C PHE A 116 1.14 -12.47 9.46
N LEU A 117 1.20 -13.53 10.25
CA LEU A 117 0.03 -14.21 10.82
C LEU A 117 -0.86 -13.28 11.65
N VAL A 118 -0.28 -12.28 12.32
CA VAL A 118 -1.06 -11.34 13.13
C VAL A 118 -1.94 -10.40 12.30
N LEU A 119 -1.49 -10.09 11.07
CA LEU A 119 -2.29 -9.35 10.09
C LEU A 119 -3.24 -10.27 9.32
N TRP A 120 -3.11 -11.59 9.53
CA TRP A 120 -3.98 -12.57 8.93
C TRP A 120 -5.26 -12.74 9.76
N LYS A 121 -6.35 -13.05 9.07
CA LYS A 121 -7.72 -13.11 9.60
C LYS A 121 -8.26 -11.79 10.16
N THR A 122 -7.60 -10.64 10.00
CA THR A 122 -8.23 -9.35 10.32
C THR A 122 -9.34 -9.05 9.31
N SER A 123 -10.50 -8.59 9.78
CA SER A 123 -11.65 -8.23 8.93
C SER A 123 -11.73 -6.74 8.61
N MET A 124 -10.61 -6.03 8.75
CA MET A 124 -10.43 -4.58 8.59
C MET A 124 -9.02 -4.28 8.05
N PRO A 125 -8.73 -3.03 7.59
CA PRO A 125 -7.37 -2.58 7.29
C PRO A 125 -6.41 -2.85 8.44
N ALA A 126 -5.20 -3.32 8.13
CA ALA A 126 -4.26 -3.81 9.13
C ALA A 126 -2.81 -3.52 8.76
N VAL A 127 -2.04 -3.01 9.73
CA VAL A 127 -0.60 -2.75 9.58
C VAL A 127 0.19 -3.32 10.76
N LEU A 128 1.44 -3.70 10.50
CA LEU A 128 2.45 -3.98 11.52
C LEU A 128 3.55 -2.94 11.41
N ILE A 129 3.77 -2.18 12.47
CA ILE A 129 4.76 -1.11 12.54
C ILE A 129 5.96 -1.61 13.33
N GLU A 130 7.13 -1.63 12.68
CA GLU A 130 8.42 -1.75 13.35
C GLU A 130 8.94 -0.36 13.67
N THR A 131 8.97 -0.03 14.95
CA THR A 131 9.31 1.32 15.44
C THR A 131 10.82 1.61 15.44
N GLY A 132 11.64 0.57 15.27
CA GLY A 132 13.10 0.63 15.23
C GLY A 132 13.73 -0.74 15.47
N PHE A 133 15.06 -0.81 15.61
CA PHE A 133 15.79 -2.07 15.81
C PHE A 133 16.41 -2.19 17.21
N LEU A 134 15.91 -3.09 18.07
CA LEU A 134 16.44 -3.31 19.43
C LEU A 134 17.89 -3.80 19.44
N THR A 135 18.36 -4.40 18.35
CA THR A 135 19.76 -4.86 18.24
C THR A 135 20.74 -3.74 17.94
N ASN A 136 20.25 -2.52 17.66
CA ASN A 136 21.05 -1.33 17.52
C ASN A 136 20.98 -0.51 18.82
N ALA A 137 22.12 -0.29 19.47
CA ALA A 137 22.19 0.33 20.81
C ALA A 137 21.60 1.75 20.87
N GLU A 138 21.73 2.55 19.79
CA GLU A 138 21.17 3.90 19.75
C GLU A 138 19.64 3.87 19.58
N GLU A 139 19.13 2.94 18.77
CA GLU A 139 17.70 2.70 18.62
C GLU A 139 17.09 2.16 19.92
N GLU A 140 17.72 1.17 20.55
CA GLU A 140 17.30 0.60 21.84
C GLU A 140 17.18 1.69 22.91
N LYS A 141 18.20 2.53 23.06
CA LYS A 141 18.19 3.65 24.02
C LYS A 141 17.07 4.63 23.74
N PHE A 142 16.81 4.94 22.47
CA PHE A 142 15.70 5.82 22.09
C PHE A 142 14.34 5.18 22.39
N LEU A 143 14.12 3.94 21.96
CA LEU A 143 12.86 3.21 22.11
C LEU A 143 12.51 2.91 23.58
N ASN A 144 13.53 2.81 24.43
CA ASN A 144 13.37 2.61 25.87
C ASN A 144 13.25 3.92 26.66
N SER A 145 13.31 5.08 26.00
CA SER A 145 13.15 6.39 26.65
C SER A 145 11.72 6.90 26.54
N ASP A 146 11.22 7.53 27.61
CA ASP A 146 9.87 8.13 27.63
C ASP A 146 9.68 9.10 26.46
N ALA A 147 10.67 9.97 26.22
CA ALA A 147 10.63 10.92 25.10
C ALA A 147 10.59 10.25 23.72
N GLY A 148 11.24 9.08 23.56
CA GLY A 148 11.21 8.32 22.32
C GLY A 148 9.86 7.63 22.11
N GLN A 149 9.30 7.03 23.16
CA GLN A 149 7.98 6.41 23.15
C GLN A 149 6.88 7.44 22.85
N ASP A 150 6.91 8.59 23.53
CA ASP A 150 5.97 9.70 23.30
C ASP A 150 6.03 10.21 21.86
N LYS A 151 7.24 10.33 21.28
CA LYS A 151 7.40 10.75 19.89
C LYS A 151 6.84 9.72 18.90
N ILE A 152 7.14 8.43 19.10
CA ILE A 152 6.62 7.36 18.23
C ILE A 152 5.10 7.28 18.32
N ALA A 153 4.55 7.28 19.54
CA ALA A 153 3.11 7.27 19.77
C ALA A 153 2.42 8.49 19.13
N SER A 154 3.03 9.69 19.27
CA SER A 154 2.55 10.91 18.61
C SER A 154 2.60 10.79 17.08
N GLY A 155 3.65 10.22 16.52
CA GLY A 155 3.74 9.96 15.07
C GLY A 155 2.62 9.05 14.56
N ILE A 156 2.37 7.94 15.26
CA ILE A 156 1.27 7.01 14.93
C ILE A 156 -0.09 7.69 15.08
N PHE A 157 -0.30 8.46 16.16
CA PHE A 157 -1.55 9.19 16.39
C PHE A 157 -1.83 10.23 15.30
N ARG A 158 -0.81 10.96 14.86
CA ARG A 158 -0.93 11.95 13.77
C ARG A 158 -1.27 11.26 12.45
N ALA A 159 -0.61 10.13 12.14
CA ALA A 159 -0.92 9.32 10.97
C ALA A 159 -2.36 8.82 11.00
N PHE A 160 -2.82 8.34 12.16
CA PHE A 160 -4.18 7.84 12.35
C PHE A 160 -5.21 8.95 12.20
N SER A 161 -4.96 10.11 12.80
CA SER A 161 -5.86 11.27 12.70
C SER A 161 -6.00 11.74 11.25
N ALA A 162 -4.91 11.77 10.49
CA ALA A 162 -4.95 12.11 9.07
C ALA A 162 -5.67 11.05 8.22
N TYR A 163 -5.45 9.75 8.52
CA TYR A 163 -6.15 8.65 7.87
C TYR A 163 -7.66 8.69 8.15
N LYS A 164 -8.05 8.84 9.41
CA LYS A 164 -9.45 8.94 9.83
C LYS A 164 -10.15 10.11 9.14
N ALA A 165 -9.52 11.29 9.13
CA ALA A 165 -10.09 12.46 8.49
C ALA A 165 -10.34 12.25 7.00
N GLU A 166 -9.38 11.62 6.30
CA GLU A 166 -9.52 11.24 4.89
C GLU A 166 -10.67 10.25 4.67
N MET A 167 -10.80 9.22 5.52
CA MET A 167 -11.89 8.23 5.41
C MET A 167 -13.26 8.83 5.71
N GLU A 168 -13.33 9.83 6.58
CA GLU A 168 -14.57 10.54 6.94
C GLU A 168 -14.88 11.72 6.01
N GLY A 169 -14.00 12.05 5.04
CA GLY A 169 -14.16 13.21 4.17
C GLY A 169 -14.09 14.55 4.91
N THR A 170 -13.37 14.60 6.02
CA THR A 170 -13.19 15.81 6.84
C THR A 170 -11.84 16.45 6.60
N GLU A 171 -11.74 17.77 6.82
CA GLU A 171 -10.48 18.47 6.65
C GLU A 171 -9.46 18.01 7.70
N VAL A 172 -8.24 17.69 7.22
CA VAL A 172 -7.11 17.36 8.08
C VAL A 172 -6.59 18.66 8.71
N SER A 173 -6.45 18.68 10.04
CA SER A 173 -5.84 19.83 10.72
C SER A 173 -4.45 20.13 10.13
N PRO A 174 -4.11 21.40 9.82
CA PRO A 174 -2.82 21.78 9.25
C PRO A 174 -1.62 21.27 10.07
N ASP A 175 -1.78 21.20 11.39
CA ASP A 175 -0.75 20.72 12.32
C ASP A 175 -0.50 19.21 12.22
N LEU A 176 -1.30 18.46 11.46
CA LEU A 176 -1.11 17.03 11.20
C LEU A 176 -0.45 16.78 9.83
N ILE A 177 -0.43 17.80 8.97
CA ILE A 177 0.21 17.76 7.66
C ILE A 177 1.72 17.89 7.87
N VAL A 178 2.45 16.80 7.63
CA VAL A 178 3.90 16.88 7.52
C VAL A 178 4.20 17.65 6.23
N GLN A 179 4.84 18.82 6.35
CA GLN A 179 5.46 19.48 5.21
C GLN A 179 6.61 18.59 4.74
N THR A 180 6.31 17.68 3.82
CA THR A 180 7.35 17.09 3.00
C THR A 180 7.91 18.22 2.14
N ASP A 181 9.22 18.49 2.23
CA ASP A 181 9.94 19.35 1.30
C ASP A 181 9.81 18.79 -0.13
N SER A 182 8.67 19.02 -0.76
CA SER A 182 8.41 18.84 -2.17
C SER A 182 8.19 20.22 -2.75
N LYS A 183 9.30 20.93 -2.97
CA LYS A 183 9.36 22.01 -3.96
C LYS A 183 9.06 21.40 -5.33
N GLU A 184 7.80 21.39 -5.73
CA GLU A 184 7.44 21.41 -7.15
C GLU A 184 6.03 21.99 -7.29
N GLU A 185 5.97 23.22 -7.82
CA GLU A 185 4.72 23.84 -8.25
C GLU A 185 4.06 23.02 -9.38
N PRO A 186 2.73 23.01 -9.46
CA PRO A 186 2.01 22.31 -10.52
C PRO A 186 2.11 23.12 -11.82
N LYS A 187 2.85 22.64 -12.83
CA LYS A 187 2.78 23.21 -14.19
C LYS A 187 2.62 22.18 -15.31
N LYS A 188 1.46 22.36 -15.97
CA LYS A 188 1.08 22.10 -17.37
C LYS A 188 0.86 20.65 -17.81
N THR A 189 -0.40 20.25 -17.66
CA THR A 189 -1.12 19.23 -18.43
C THR A 189 -0.99 19.52 -19.93
N VAL A 190 -0.42 18.59 -20.69
CA VAL A 190 -0.61 18.55 -22.16
C VAL A 190 -1.91 17.79 -22.41
N GLN A 191 -2.94 18.52 -22.85
CA GLN A 191 -4.22 17.96 -23.25
C GLN A 191 -4.06 17.13 -24.54
N ALA A 192 -4.44 15.86 -24.50
CA ALA A 192 -4.81 15.12 -25.69
C ALA A 192 -6.26 15.46 -26.05
N LYS A 193 -6.48 15.83 -27.31
CA LYS A 193 -7.77 16.28 -27.87
C LYS A 193 -8.81 15.16 -27.85
N GLY A 194 -9.98 15.50 -27.28
CA GLY A 194 -11.31 15.20 -27.80
C GLY A 194 -11.77 13.74 -27.74
N VAL A 195 -12.32 13.33 -26.59
CA VAL A 195 -13.43 12.37 -26.58
C VAL A 195 -14.56 12.98 -25.73
N THR A 196 -15.77 12.95 -26.27
CA THR A 196 -16.96 13.54 -25.64
C THR A 196 -17.41 12.67 -24.44
N PRO A 197 -18.04 13.25 -23.39
CA PRO A 197 -18.38 12.55 -22.13
C PRO A 197 -19.41 11.43 -22.27
N ASP A 198 -20.02 11.27 -23.43
CA ASP A 198 -21.16 10.41 -23.74
C ASP A 198 -20.77 9.02 -24.25
N ALA A 199 -19.50 8.77 -24.59
CA ALA A 199 -19.03 7.46 -25.08
C ALA A 199 -18.71 6.44 -23.97
N TYR A 200 -18.63 6.88 -22.71
CA TYR A 200 -18.23 6.08 -21.56
C TYR A 200 -19.38 6.12 -20.56
N GLY A 201 -20.09 5.01 -20.35
CA GLY A 201 -21.31 4.95 -19.53
C GLY A 201 -21.19 5.80 -18.24
N GLN A 202 -22.10 6.77 -18.11
CA GLN A 202 -22.16 7.72 -16.98
C GLN A 202 -20.86 8.50 -16.68
N GLY A 203 -19.94 8.66 -17.64
CA GLY A 203 -18.70 9.42 -17.46
C GLY A 203 -17.58 8.66 -16.73
N VAL A 204 -17.69 7.32 -16.63
CA VAL A 204 -16.69 6.44 -16.00
C VAL A 204 -15.66 5.94 -17.02
N GLU A 205 -14.38 6.15 -16.73
CA GLU A 205 -13.24 5.78 -17.54
C GLU A 205 -12.31 4.83 -16.77
N PHE A 206 -11.92 3.70 -17.37
CA PHE A 206 -10.89 2.82 -16.85
C PHE A 206 -9.56 3.01 -17.59
N ARG A 207 -8.44 2.86 -16.88
CA ARG A 207 -7.09 2.74 -17.46
C ARG A 207 -6.30 1.66 -16.73
N VAL A 208 -5.25 1.15 -17.36
CA VAL A 208 -4.29 0.24 -16.73
C VAL A 208 -2.96 0.97 -16.54
N GLN A 209 -2.55 1.24 -15.31
CA GLN A 209 -1.20 1.73 -15.03
C GLN A 209 -0.25 0.53 -14.96
N PHE A 210 0.89 0.60 -15.67
CA PHE A 210 1.78 -0.57 -15.79
C PHE A 210 3.26 -0.27 -15.55
N LEU A 211 3.64 1.01 -15.45
CA LEU A 211 5.01 1.41 -15.14
C LEU A 211 5.02 2.77 -14.44
N ALA A 212 5.93 2.96 -13.51
CA ALA A 212 6.26 4.28 -12.94
C ALA A 212 7.78 4.48 -13.00
N ALA A 213 8.23 5.62 -13.51
CA ALA A 213 9.65 5.92 -13.67
C ALA A 213 9.99 7.32 -13.14
N LYS A 214 11.23 7.51 -12.65
CA LYS A 214 11.73 8.83 -12.23
C LYS A 214 12.07 9.73 -13.42
N GLU A 215 12.26 9.15 -14.59
CA GLU A 215 12.57 9.85 -15.83
C GLU A 215 11.58 9.44 -16.92
N LEU A 216 11.42 10.32 -17.91
CA LEU A 216 10.55 10.05 -19.04
C LEU A 216 11.24 9.09 -20.01
N TYR A 217 10.69 7.89 -20.14
CA TYR A 217 11.00 6.93 -21.18
C TYR A 217 10.29 7.28 -22.50
N PRO A 218 11.05 7.55 -23.58
CA PRO A 218 10.48 7.77 -24.91
C PRO A 218 9.96 6.46 -25.53
N SER A 219 9.21 6.59 -26.63
CA SER A 219 8.77 5.42 -27.41
C SER A 219 9.97 4.56 -27.84
N GLY A 220 9.84 3.23 -27.71
CA GLY A 220 10.92 2.28 -28.01
C GLY A 220 11.94 2.07 -26.89
N HIS A 221 11.79 2.74 -25.74
CA HIS A 221 12.64 2.50 -24.58
C HIS A 221 12.51 1.03 -24.10
N ALA A 222 13.60 0.42 -23.64
CA ALA A 222 13.63 -0.99 -23.25
C ALA A 222 12.62 -1.33 -22.14
N SER A 223 12.36 -0.40 -21.21
CA SER A 223 11.34 -0.57 -20.17
C SER A 223 9.89 -0.54 -20.67
N LEU A 224 9.68 -0.11 -21.93
CA LEU A 224 8.38 -0.13 -22.63
C LEU A 224 8.24 -1.36 -23.56
N LYS A 225 9.19 -2.30 -23.49
CA LYS A 225 9.17 -3.52 -24.28
C LYS A 225 7.99 -4.43 -23.91
N GLY A 226 7.25 -4.89 -24.90
CA GLY A 226 6.01 -5.65 -24.75
C GLY A 226 4.73 -4.79 -24.78
N ALA A 227 4.84 -3.46 -24.62
CA ALA A 227 3.73 -2.52 -24.70
C ALA A 227 3.72 -1.69 -25.99
N GLU A 228 4.60 -1.97 -26.96
CA GLU A 228 4.85 -1.12 -28.14
C GLU A 228 3.63 -1.03 -29.08
N ASN A 229 2.83 -2.09 -29.12
CA ASN A 229 1.61 -2.15 -29.94
C ASN A 229 0.35 -1.72 -29.16
N MET A 230 0.51 -1.24 -27.94
CA MET A 230 -0.60 -0.81 -27.08
C MET A 230 -0.70 0.72 -27.06
N PRO A 231 -1.91 1.31 -26.99
CA PRO A 231 -2.05 2.73 -26.67
C PRO A 231 -1.50 2.99 -25.27
N VAL A 232 -0.31 3.59 -25.20
CA VAL A 232 0.38 4.00 -23.98
C VAL A 232 0.39 5.52 -23.89
N THR A 233 -0.03 6.01 -22.74
CA THR A 233 0.05 7.40 -22.31
C THR A 233 0.84 7.47 -21.02
N TRP A 234 1.26 8.66 -20.61
CA TRP A 234 1.88 8.85 -19.30
C TRP A 234 1.38 10.13 -18.66
N VAL A 235 1.42 10.18 -17.33
CA VAL A 235 1.15 11.38 -16.54
C VAL A 235 2.27 11.57 -15.52
N GLN A 236 2.58 12.81 -15.17
CA GLN A 236 3.55 13.12 -14.11
C GLN A 236 2.79 13.39 -12.81
N GLU A 237 3.08 12.60 -11.77
CA GLU A 237 2.49 12.73 -10.43
C GLU A 237 3.57 12.46 -9.38
N ASN A 238 3.75 13.38 -8.42
CA ASN A 238 4.71 13.27 -7.30
C ASN A 238 6.15 12.94 -7.75
N GLY A 239 6.61 13.57 -8.84
CA GLY A 239 7.95 13.35 -9.41
C GLY A 239 8.14 11.98 -10.06
N TRP A 240 7.06 11.34 -10.51
CA TRP A 240 7.07 10.08 -11.25
C TRP A 240 6.28 10.20 -12.55
N TYR A 241 6.82 9.63 -13.63
CA TYR A 241 6.13 9.38 -14.89
C TYR A 241 5.38 8.05 -14.80
N LYS A 242 4.07 8.11 -14.68
CA LYS A 242 3.17 6.96 -14.57
C LYS A 242 2.60 6.61 -15.94
N TYR A 243 3.03 5.49 -16.49
CA TYR A 243 2.60 5.00 -17.80
C TYR A 243 1.31 4.18 -17.68
N ARG A 244 0.35 4.50 -18.55
CA ARG A 244 -1.01 4.01 -18.53
C ARG A 244 -1.46 3.58 -19.91
N SER A 245 -2.27 2.53 -19.99
CA SER A 245 -2.96 2.10 -21.20
C SER A 245 -4.47 2.30 -21.08
N GLY A 246 -5.13 2.71 -22.16
CA GLY A 246 -6.53 3.15 -22.18
C GLY A 246 -6.68 4.59 -22.70
N PRO A 247 -7.86 5.22 -22.56
CA PRO A 247 -8.99 4.83 -21.71
C PRO A 247 -9.87 3.69 -22.27
N PHE A 248 -10.58 3.01 -21.37
CA PHE A 248 -11.58 1.97 -21.67
C PHE A 248 -12.93 2.34 -21.04
N SER A 249 -14.03 2.08 -21.74
CA SER A 249 -15.40 2.37 -21.28
C SER A 249 -16.03 1.27 -20.45
N ASN A 250 -15.47 0.06 -20.49
CA ASN A 250 -15.95 -1.05 -19.70
C ASN A 250 -14.83 -1.75 -18.95
N TYR A 251 -15.19 -2.26 -17.78
CA TYR A 251 -14.28 -2.97 -16.89
C TYR A 251 -13.67 -4.21 -17.55
N SER A 252 -14.42 -4.90 -18.42
CA SER A 252 -13.98 -6.15 -19.06
C SER A 252 -12.81 -5.92 -20.03
N GLU A 253 -12.86 -4.88 -20.86
CA GLU A 253 -11.79 -4.49 -21.79
C GLU A 253 -10.55 -4.05 -21.03
N ALA A 254 -10.76 -3.24 -19.98
CA ALA A 254 -9.68 -2.80 -19.11
C ALA A 254 -9.00 -3.99 -18.42
N GLN A 255 -9.79 -4.99 -18.01
CA GLN A 255 -9.27 -6.24 -17.43
C GLN A 255 -8.54 -7.11 -18.46
N THR A 256 -9.02 -7.19 -19.70
CA THR A 256 -8.28 -7.85 -20.79
C THR A 256 -6.92 -7.18 -21.01
N ARG A 257 -6.88 -5.84 -21.11
CA ARG A 257 -5.62 -5.09 -21.25
C ARG A 257 -4.69 -5.31 -20.06
N LEU A 258 -5.22 -5.39 -18.85
CA LEU A 258 -4.44 -5.72 -17.66
C LEU A 258 -3.75 -7.07 -17.80
N GLN A 259 -4.45 -8.10 -18.30
CA GLN A 259 -3.86 -9.41 -18.53
C GLN A 259 -2.82 -9.40 -19.66
N GLU A 260 -3.05 -8.64 -20.73
CA GLU A 260 -2.09 -8.47 -21.82
C GLU A 260 -0.79 -7.83 -21.32
N LEU A 261 -0.88 -6.74 -20.55
CA LEU A 261 0.29 -6.08 -19.97
C LEU A 261 1.05 -6.98 -19.00
N LYS A 262 0.35 -7.76 -18.18
CA LYS A 262 0.98 -8.75 -17.30
C LYS A 262 1.74 -9.82 -18.08
N LYS A 263 1.14 -10.35 -19.15
CA LYS A 263 1.81 -11.32 -20.05
C LYS A 263 2.97 -10.70 -20.82
N ALA A 264 2.91 -9.41 -21.11
CA ALA A 264 3.96 -8.66 -21.79
C ALA A 264 5.17 -8.33 -20.90
N GLY A 265 5.14 -8.67 -19.60
CA GLY A 265 6.26 -8.46 -18.68
C GLY A 265 6.03 -7.36 -17.65
N TYR A 266 4.79 -6.88 -17.48
CA TYR A 266 4.41 -5.89 -16.46
C TYR A 266 3.56 -6.53 -15.36
N PRO A 267 4.14 -7.36 -14.48
CA PRO A 267 3.39 -8.10 -13.46
C PRO A 267 2.68 -7.17 -12.46
N ASP A 268 3.24 -5.98 -12.23
CA ASP A 268 2.72 -4.95 -11.33
C ASP A 268 1.67 -4.04 -11.99
N ALA A 269 1.22 -4.34 -13.21
CA ALA A 269 0.14 -3.58 -13.82
C ALA A 269 -1.15 -3.69 -12.98
N PHE A 270 -1.90 -2.59 -12.90
CA PHE A 270 -3.17 -2.50 -12.15
C PHE A 270 -4.16 -1.55 -12.80
N LEU A 271 -5.45 -1.75 -12.52
CA LEU A 271 -6.53 -0.90 -13.00
C LEU A 271 -6.68 0.36 -12.16
N ILE A 272 -7.02 1.46 -12.82
CA ILE A 272 -7.47 2.70 -12.21
C ILE A 272 -8.77 3.13 -12.88
N ALA A 273 -9.63 3.82 -12.15
CA ALA A 273 -10.86 4.38 -12.68
C ALA A 273 -10.94 5.88 -12.40
N HIS A 274 -11.60 6.59 -13.30
CA HIS A 274 -11.96 8.00 -13.13
C HIS A 274 -13.43 8.18 -13.46
N HIS A 275 -14.10 9.09 -12.76
CA HIS A 275 -15.44 9.56 -13.09
C HIS A 275 -15.38 11.07 -13.28
N ASN A 276 -15.76 11.54 -14.46
CA ASN A 276 -15.66 12.96 -14.85
C ASN A 276 -14.26 13.57 -14.66
N GLY A 277 -13.22 12.76 -14.85
CA GLY A 277 -11.81 13.18 -14.75
C GLY A 277 -11.21 13.08 -13.34
N GLU A 278 -12.02 12.81 -12.31
CA GLU A 278 -11.54 12.59 -10.94
C GLU A 278 -11.35 11.11 -10.66
N ARG A 279 -10.30 10.76 -9.92
CA ARG A 279 -10.00 9.36 -9.60
C ARG A 279 -11.08 8.79 -8.68
N MET A 280 -11.52 7.59 -8.97
CA MET A 280 -12.49 6.86 -8.15
C MET A 280 -12.06 5.42 -7.91
N ASP A 281 -12.72 4.77 -6.95
CA ASP A 281 -12.55 3.34 -6.71
C ASP A 281 -12.98 2.51 -7.93
N VAL A 282 -12.20 1.49 -8.26
CA VAL A 282 -12.41 0.66 -9.46
C VAL A 282 -13.66 -0.23 -9.32
N GLN A 283 -14.03 -0.64 -8.11
CA GLN A 283 -15.25 -1.43 -7.90
C GLN A 283 -16.50 -0.55 -7.92
N GLU A 284 -16.43 0.66 -7.38
CA GLU A 284 -17.48 1.68 -7.54
C GLU A 284 -17.68 2.02 -9.02
N ALA A 285 -16.59 2.31 -9.75
CA ALA A 285 -16.60 2.50 -11.20
C ALA A 285 -17.20 1.31 -11.95
N ARG A 286 -16.86 0.09 -11.53
CA ARG A 286 -17.43 -1.14 -12.11
C ARG A 286 -18.93 -1.22 -11.87
N SER A 287 -19.42 -0.87 -10.68
CA SER A 287 -20.84 -0.88 -10.38
C SER A 287 -21.63 0.13 -11.21
N LEU A 288 -21.04 1.30 -11.50
CA LEU A 288 -21.62 2.36 -12.33
C LEU A 288 -21.57 2.03 -13.83
N SER A 289 -20.54 1.33 -14.29
CA SER A 289 -20.37 0.92 -15.69
C SER A 289 -21.14 -0.34 -16.09
N ILE A 290 -21.84 -1.01 -15.15
CA ILE A 290 -22.70 -2.18 -15.40
C ILE A 290 -24.16 -1.78 -15.72
N ARG A 291 -24.56 -0.51 -15.56
CA ARG A 291 -25.93 -0.04 -15.82
C ARG A 291 -26.11 0.64 -17.18
#